data_AF-A0A553H4U6-F1
#
_entry.id   AF-A0A553H4U6-F1
#
_cell.length_a   1.000
_cell.length_b   1.000
_cell.length_c   1.000
_cell.angle_alpha   90.00
_cell.angle_beta   90.00
_cell.angle_gamma   90.00
#
_symmetry.space_group_name_H-M   'P 1'
#
loop_
_entity.id
_entity.type
_entity.pdbx_description
1 polymer ?
#
loop_
_entity_poly.entity_id
_entity_poly.type
_entity_poly.pdbx_seq_one_letter_code
_entity_poly.pdbx_strand_id
1 'polypeptide(L)' 'MKAILCVFATATLAFSSFALAKDDHHQCEEALAKLDAAADSRHTSDTHHQHQQAKEAKESGDYKKCEDQAHKALDGLKKE' A
#
# COMPACT_ATOMS: atom_id res chain seq x y z
N MET A 1 32.52 27.67 -8.46
CA MET A 1 31.26 27.87 -7.70
C MET A 1 30.10 27.41 -8.57
N LYS A 2 29.47 26.24 -8.35
CA LYS A 2 28.11 25.88 -8.86
C LYS A 2 27.77 24.38 -8.70
N ALA A 3 28.75 23.47 -8.70
CA ALA A 3 28.44 22.02 -8.70
C ALA A 3 28.20 21.42 -7.30
N ILE A 4 28.69 22.05 -6.24
CA ILE A 4 28.64 21.49 -4.86
C ILE A 4 27.28 21.74 -4.19
N LEU A 5 26.53 22.76 -4.62
CA LEU A 5 25.22 23.11 -4.03
C LEU A 5 24.06 22.22 -4.49
N CYS A 6 24.22 21.46 -5.57
CA CYS A 6 23.14 20.61 -6.08
C CYS A 6 23.02 19.24 -5.39
N VAL A 7 24.06 18.78 -4.69
CA VAL A 7 24.04 17.46 -4.03
C VAL A 7 23.35 17.51 -2.67
N PHE A 8 23.31 18.67 -2.02
CA PHE A 8 22.64 18.82 -0.71
C PHE A 8 21.12 19.03 -0.82
N ALA A 9 20.61 19.45 -1.99
CA ALA A 9 19.20 19.78 -2.17
C ALA A 9 18.30 18.55 -2.43
N THR A 10 18.86 17.40 -2.81
CA THR A 10 18.10 16.17 -3.09
C THR A 10 17.98 15.22 -1.90
N ALA A 11 18.75 15.44 -0.82
CA ALA A 11 18.72 14.56 0.35
C ALA A 11 17.58 14.86 1.34
N THR A 12 16.91 16.01 1.23
CA THR A 12 15.85 16.42 2.19
C THR A 12 14.44 15.98 1.80
N LEU A 13 14.21 15.52 0.56
CA LEU A 13 12.89 15.07 0.12
C LEU A 13 12.58 13.60 0.43
N ALA A 14 13.54 12.83 0.93
CA ALA A 14 13.33 11.42 1.24
C ALA A 14 12.84 11.15 2.68
N PHE A 15 12.77 12.17 3.54
CA PHE A 15 12.47 11.98 4.96
C PHE A 15 11.00 12.21 5.35
N SER A 16 10.17 12.76 4.47
CA SER A 16 8.74 12.93 4.74
C SER A 16 7.94 11.62 4.78
N SER A 17 8.50 10.50 4.32
CA SER A 17 7.83 9.19 4.35
C SER A 17 7.88 8.48 5.71
N PHE A 18 8.78 8.87 6.63
CA PHE A 18 8.96 8.14 7.89
C PHE A 18 7.86 8.40 8.93
N ALA A 19 7.22 9.57 8.90
CA ALA A 19 6.15 9.92 9.84
C ALA A 19 4.77 9.39 9.40
N LEU A 20 4.57 9.19 8.09
CA LEU A 20 3.33 8.67 7.49
C LEU A 20 3.29 7.14 7.49
N ALA A 21 4.45 6.49 7.34
CA ALA A 21 4.56 5.04 7.26
C ALA A 21 3.91 4.26 8.42
N LYS A 22 3.81 4.83 9.64
CA LYS A 22 3.17 4.14 10.78
C LYS A 22 1.64 4.15 10.69
N ASP A 23 1.08 5.26 10.21
CA ASP A 23 -0.37 5.41 10.02
C ASP A 23 -0.83 4.64 8.78
N ASP A 24 -0.11 4.79 7.66
CA ASP A 24 -0.38 4.05 6.44
C ASP A 24 -0.19 2.53 6.63
N HIS A 25 0.75 2.07 7.48
CA HIS A 25 0.88 0.64 7.81
C HIS A 25 -0.40 0.08 8.43
N HIS A 26 -1.00 0.83 9.36
CA HIS A 26 -2.24 0.41 10.00
C HIS A 26 -3.40 0.40 9.00
N GLN A 27 -3.50 1.43 8.16
CA GLN A 27 -4.54 1.52 7.13
C GLN A 27 -4.44 0.39 6.10
N CYS A 28 -3.21 0.06 5.65
CA CYS A 28 -2.95 -1.07 4.77
C CYS A 28 -3.35 -2.41 5.41
N GLU A 29 -3.00 -2.65 6.67
CA GLU A 29 -3.41 -3.88 7.37
C GLU A 29 -4.93 -3.98 7.54
N GLU A 30 -5.59 -2.87 7.88
CA GLU A 30 -7.03 -2.85 8.06
C GLU A 30 -7.76 -3.08 6.72
N ALA A 31 -7.26 -2.48 5.63
CA ALA A 31 -7.78 -2.71 4.29
C ALA A 31 -7.56 -4.16 3.82
N LEU A 32 -6.39 -4.74 4.08
CA LEU A 32 -6.10 -6.15 3.81
C LEU A 32 -7.03 -7.08 4.61
N ALA A 33 -7.24 -6.83 5.90
CA ALA A 33 -8.13 -7.64 6.73
C ALA A 33 -9.58 -7.59 6.24
N LYS A 34 -10.06 -6.41 5.81
CA LYS A 34 -11.39 -6.27 5.20
C LYS A 34 -11.48 -6.97 3.84
N LEU A 35 -10.42 -6.91 3.05
CA LEU A 35 -10.34 -7.61 1.77
C LEU A 35 -10.41 -9.12 1.98
N ASP A 36 -9.64 -9.67 2.93
CA ASP A 36 -9.60 -11.09 3.26
C ASP A 36 -10.96 -11.58 3.78
N ALA A 37 -11.61 -10.83 4.68
CA ALA A 37 -12.96 -11.13 5.15
C ALA A 37 -14.00 -11.11 4.01
N ALA A 38 -13.90 -10.15 3.09
CA ALA A 38 -14.77 -10.09 1.93
C ALA A 38 -14.50 -11.24 0.93
N ALA A 39 -13.23 -11.57 0.71
CA ALA A 39 -12.78 -12.67 -0.14
C ALA A 39 -13.27 -14.02 0.38
N ASP A 40 -13.12 -14.28 1.68
CA ASP A 40 -13.57 -15.49 2.35
C ASP A 40 -15.10 -15.64 2.23
N SER A 41 -15.84 -14.54 2.42
CA SER A 41 -17.29 -14.54 2.24
C SER A 41 -17.75 -14.81 0.81
N ARG A 42 -16.94 -14.46 -0.20
CA ARG A 42 -17.28 -14.62 -1.63
C ARG A 42 -16.59 -15.82 -2.32
N HIS A 43 -15.66 -16.50 -1.66
CA HIS A 43 -14.91 -17.65 -2.20
C HIS A 43 -14.32 -17.39 -3.61
N THR A 44 -13.88 -16.16 -3.87
CA THR A 44 -13.38 -15.72 -5.18
C THR A 44 -11.89 -16.02 -5.29
N SER A 45 -11.53 -16.98 -6.15
CA SER A 45 -10.13 -17.35 -6.39
C SER A 45 -9.28 -16.19 -6.94
N ASP A 46 -9.89 -15.22 -7.62
CA ASP A 46 -9.22 -14.03 -8.15
C ASP A 46 -8.73 -13.07 -7.05
N THR A 47 -9.30 -13.15 -5.85
CA THR A 47 -8.93 -12.25 -4.75
C THR A 47 -7.57 -12.59 -4.14
N HIS A 48 -7.13 -13.86 -4.21
CA HIS A 48 -5.82 -14.25 -3.73
C HIS A 48 -4.69 -13.47 -4.42
N HIS A 49 -4.81 -13.22 -5.72
CA HIS A 49 -3.78 -12.48 -6.46
C HIS A 49 -3.70 -11.01 -6.05
N GLN A 50 -4.86 -10.38 -5.81
CA GLN A 50 -4.90 -8.97 -5.41
C GLN A 50 -4.47 -8.78 -3.95
N HIS A 51 -4.87 -9.69 -3.08
CA HIS A 51 -4.44 -9.73 -1.68
C HIS A 51 -2.91 -9.91 -1.58
N GLN A 52 -2.33 -10.74 -2.45
CA GLN A 52 -0.89 -10.95 -2.48
C GLN A 52 -0.12 -9.71 -2.98
N GLN A 53 -0.63 -9.01 -4.00
CA GLN A 53 -0.05 -7.73 -4.43
C GLN A 53 -0.05 -6.67 -3.31
N ALA A 54 -1.16 -6.56 -2.57
CA ALA A 54 -1.23 -5.62 -1.45
C ALA A 54 -0.25 -5.99 -0.31
N LYS A 55 -0.05 -7.30 -0.05
CA LYS A 55 0.99 -7.78 0.87
C LYS A 55 2.41 -7.45 0.39
N GLU A 56 2.72 -7.66 -0.89
CA GLU A 56 4.02 -7.32 -1.45
C GLU A 56 4.31 -5.81 -1.35
N ALA A 57 3.29 -4.97 -1.57
CA ALA A 57 3.40 -3.53 -1.36
C ALA A 57 3.65 -3.18 0.11
N LYS A 58 2.98 -3.86 1.07
CA LYS A 58 3.26 -3.74 2.50
C LYS A 58 4.72 -4.11 2.84
N GLU A 59 5.20 -5.26 2.35
CA GLU A 59 6.59 -5.72 2.57
C GLU A 59 7.62 -4.79 1.94
N SER A 60 7.28 -4.13 0.83
CA SER A 60 8.12 -3.12 0.19
C SER A 60 8.13 -1.77 0.92
N GLY A 61 7.28 -1.57 1.94
CA GLY A 61 7.11 -0.30 2.66
C GLY A 61 6.23 0.72 1.90
N ASP A 62 5.56 0.28 0.84
CA ASP A 62 4.70 1.08 -0.04
C ASP A 62 3.23 1.01 0.43
N TYR A 63 2.98 1.47 1.65
CA TYR A 63 1.69 1.31 2.32
C TYR A 63 0.51 1.99 1.61
N LYS A 64 0.72 3.15 0.99
CA LYS A 64 -0.29 3.79 0.14
C LYS A 64 -0.73 2.90 -1.03
N LYS A 65 0.24 2.20 -1.63
CA LYS A 65 -0.04 1.30 -2.75
C LYS A 65 -0.75 0.05 -2.27
N CYS A 66 -0.41 -0.45 -1.08
CA CYS A 66 -1.16 -1.52 -0.42
C CYS A 66 -2.62 -1.13 -0.18
N GLU A 67 -2.89 0.05 0.41
CA GLU A 67 -4.24 0.54 0.65
C GLU A 67 -5.04 0.66 -0.66
N ASP A 68 -4.47 1.30 -1.69
CA ASP A 68 -5.12 1.49 -2.98
C ASP A 68 -5.43 0.16 -3.67
N GLN A 69 -4.48 -0.80 -3.65
CA GLN A 69 -4.69 -2.14 -4.19
C GLN A 69 -5.73 -2.93 -3.39
N ALA A 70 -5.72 -2.85 -2.06
CA ALA A 70 -6.68 -3.53 -1.20
C ALA A 70 -8.10 -2.97 -1.40
N HIS A 71 -8.26 -1.65 -1.43
CA HIS A 71 -9.53 -1.00 -1.74
C HIS A 71 -10.03 -1.35 -3.13
N LYS A 72 -9.16 -1.30 -4.15
CA LYS A 72 -9.55 -1.65 -5.52
C LYS A 72 -10.02 -3.10 -5.63
N ALA A 73 -9.37 -4.02 -4.92
CA ALA A 73 -9.77 -5.42 -4.87
C ALA A 73 -11.12 -5.60 -4.16
N LEU A 74 -11.35 -4.86 -3.07
CA LEU A 74 -12.59 -4.88 -2.30
C LEU A 74 -13.76 -4.28 -3.11
N ASP A 75 -13.52 -3.22 -3.86
CA ASP A 75 -14.48 -2.67 -4.83
C ASP A 75 -14.76 -3.64 -5.99
N GLY A 76 -13.74 -4.37 -6.45
CA GLY A 76 -13.88 -5.46 -7.40
C GLY A 76 -14.84 -6.52 -6.87
N LEU A 77 -14.61 -7.00 -5.65
CA LEU A 77 -15.50 -7.95 -4.97
C LEU A 77 -16.92 -7.42 -4.86
N LYS A 78 -17.15 -6.16 -4.49
CA LYS A 78 -18.51 -5.60 -4.35
C LYS A 78 -19.28 -5.52 -5.66
N LYS A 79 -18.60 -5.43 -6.80
CA LYS A 79 -19.22 -5.28 -8.12
C LYS A 79 -19.67 -6.60 -8.75
N GLU A 80 -19.26 -7.73 -8.21
CA GLU A 80 -19.72 -9.06 -8.65
C GLU A 80 -21.06 -9.46 -8.02
#